data_AF-A0A437PYV1-F1
#
_entry.id   AF-A0A437PYV1-F1
#
_cell.length_a   1.000
_cell.length_b   1.000
_cell.length_c   1.000
_cell.angle_alpha   90.00
_cell.angle_beta   90.00
_cell.angle_gamma   90.00
#
_symmetry.space_group_name_H-M   'P 1'
#
loop_
_entity.id
_entity.type
_entity.pdbx_description
1 polymer ?
#
loop_
_entity_poly.entity_id
_entity_poly.type
_entity_poly.pdbx_seq_one_letter_code
_entity_poly.pdbx_strand_id
1 'polypeptide(L)'
;MSSRIPEVADVETSSAAAAVWLRSLADRFPLLIEELAPSTGRALGERRGGAPTGGTAPVRLFVSDTLRDVTDGVVELEEAVRERLGLRPARPAPVPVRLRRIASLVDRITHLPDLAAHVASESRRMAERCGRALGEPEQLVRIAGRCPACDSVSLRALPERAVVMCINPACRHILEDAS
;
A
#
# COMPACT_ATOMS: atom_id res chain seq x y z
N MET A 1 14.17 -27.47 13.27
CA MET A 1 12.92 -26.76 12.93
C MET A 1 12.60 -25.80 14.05
N SER A 2 13.20 -24.61 14.03
CA SER A 2 12.98 -23.59 15.06
C SER A 2 11.77 -22.75 14.69
N SER A 3 10.62 -23.05 15.26
CA SER A 3 9.49 -22.11 15.28
C SER A 3 9.87 -20.95 16.19
N ARG A 4 10.29 -19.85 15.57
CA ARG A 4 10.55 -18.58 16.25
C ARG A 4 9.18 -18.03 16.66
N ILE A 5 8.88 -18.06 17.95
CA ILE A 5 7.67 -17.44 18.50
C ILE A 5 7.76 -15.93 18.16
N PRO A 6 6.79 -15.34 17.43
CA PRO A 6 6.83 -13.91 17.16
C PRO A 6 6.74 -13.16 18.49
N GLU A 7 7.67 -12.21 18.68
CA GLU A 7 7.79 -11.40 19.88
C GLU A 7 6.51 -10.55 20.03
N VAL A 8 5.97 -10.41 21.25
CA VAL A 8 4.66 -9.78 21.51
C VAL A 8 4.57 -8.36 20.93
N ALA A 9 5.69 -7.65 20.82
CA ALA A 9 5.80 -6.33 20.18
C ALA A 9 5.57 -6.35 18.66
N ASP A 10 5.98 -7.42 17.97
CA ASP A 10 5.77 -7.57 16.52
C ASP A 10 4.29 -7.84 16.19
N VAL A 11 3.60 -8.55 17.07
CA VAL A 11 2.16 -8.88 16.94
C VAL A 11 1.28 -7.65 17.13
N GLU A 12 1.58 -6.84 18.14
CA GLU A 12 0.84 -5.60 18.43
C GLU A 12 1.08 -4.54 17.36
N THR A 13 2.32 -4.45 16.85
CA THR A 13 2.68 -3.60 15.70
C THR A 13 1.96 -4.03 14.42
N SER A 14 1.88 -5.35 14.17
CA SER A 14 1.18 -5.92 13.01
C SER A 14 -0.34 -5.64 13.05
N SER A 15 -0.95 -5.78 14.23
CA SER A 15 -2.38 -5.52 14.46
C SER A 15 -2.75 -4.05 14.27
N ALA A 16 -1.96 -3.12 14.83
CA ALA A 16 -2.15 -1.70 14.60
C ALA A 16 -1.90 -1.32 13.14
N ALA A 17 -0.93 -1.95 12.48
CA ALA A 17 -0.65 -1.75 11.05
C ALA A 17 -1.83 -2.16 10.16
N ALA A 18 -2.48 -3.30 10.44
CA ALA A 18 -3.63 -3.78 9.66
C ALA A 18 -4.77 -2.74 9.60
N ALA A 19 -5.12 -2.15 10.76
CA ALA A 19 -6.17 -1.13 10.82
C ALA A 19 -5.81 0.14 10.05
N VAL A 20 -4.54 0.59 10.15
CA VAL A 20 -4.02 1.77 9.43
C VAL A 20 -4.08 1.53 7.92
N TRP A 21 -3.62 0.38 7.44
CA TRP A 21 -3.57 0.08 6.02
C TRP A 21 -4.95 -0.15 5.40
N LEU A 22 -5.89 -0.76 6.13
CA LEU A 22 -7.28 -0.88 5.69
C LEU A 22 -7.94 0.50 5.52
N ARG A 23 -7.70 1.43 6.45
CA ARG A 23 -8.22 2.81 6.35
C ARG A 23 -7.59 3.55 5.17
N SER A 24 -6.28 3.48 5.06
CA SER A 24 -5.48 4.04 3.97
C SER A 24 -5.97 3.58 2.58
N LEU A 25 -6.33 2.30 2.45
CA LEU A 25 -6.90 1.74 1.22
C LEU A 25 -8.34 2.20 0.97
N ALA A 26 -9.17 2.25 2.03
CA ALA A 26 -10.55 2.72 1.94
C ALA A 26 -10.65 4.20 1.52
N ASP A 27 -9.67 5.03 1.93
CA ASP A 27 -9.62 6.44 1.57
C ASP A 27 -9.12 6.66 0.12
N ARG A 28 -8.18 5.84 -0.36
CA ARG A 28 -7.59 5.98 -1.72
C ARG A 28 -8.44 5.38 -2.83
N PHE A 29 -9.20 4.32 -2.56
CA PHE A 29 -9.95 3.61 -3.59
C PHE A 29 -10.98 4.49 -4.33
N PRO A 30 -11.76 5.36 -3.67
CA PRO A 30 -12.66 6.30 -4.35
C PRO A 30 -11.94 7.24 -5.31
N LEU A 31 -10.74 7.72 -4.96
CA LEU A 31 -9.94 8.61 -5.81
C LEU A 31 -9.52 7.93 -7.12
N LEU A 32 -9.21 6.63 -7.05
CA LEU A 32 -8.90 5.82 -8.24
C LEU A 32 -10.08 5.71 -9.21
N ILE A 33 -11.32 5.68 -8.68
CA ILE A 33 -12.55 5.71 -9.50
C ILE A 33 -12.72 7.08 -10.14
N GLU A 34 -12.45 8.16 -9.40
CA GLU A 34 -12.55 9.54 -9.91
C GLU A 34 -11.58 9.81 -11.07
N GLU A 35 -10.36 9.27 -11.03
CA GLU A 35 -9.40 9.37 -12.14
C GLU A 35 -9.87 8.68 -13.44
N LEU A 36 -10.75 7.68 -13.33
CA LEU A 36 -11.38 7.02 -14.48
C LEU A 36 -12.63 7.77 -14.98
N ALA A 37 -13.20 8.67 -14.18
CA ALA A 37 -14.29 9.51 -14.64
C ALA A 37 -13.80 10.36 -15.83
N PRO A 38 -14.61 10.56 -16.89
CA PRO A 38 -14.25 11.44 -17.98
C PRO A 38 -14.00 12.85 -17.42
N SER A 39 -12.75 13.21 -17.20
CA SER A 39 -12.38 14.50 -16.65
C SER A 39 -12.80 15.57 -17.67
N THR A 40 -13.85 16.33 -17.37
CA THR A 40 -13.99 17.69 -17.90
C THR A 40 -12.89 18.53 -17.25
N GLY A 41 -11.69 18.47 -17.84
CA GLY A 41 -10.57 19.39 -17.65
C GLY A 41 -10.13 19.71 -16.22
N ARG A 42 -9.14 18.98 -15.70
CA ARG A 42 -8.10 19.60 -14.85
C ARG A 42 -6.75 19.38 -15.52
N ALA A 43 -6.30 20.40 -16.24
CA ALA A 43 -4.93 20.55 -16.67
C ALA A 43 -4.06 20.80 -15.42
N LEU A 44 -3.41 19.77 -14.93
CA LEU A 44 -2.36 19.90 -13.92
C LEU A 44 -1.05 20.26 -14.63
N GLY A 45 -0.68 21.54 -14.56
CA GLY A 45 0.70 22.03 -14.63
C GLY A 45 1.36 22.03 -16.02
N GLU A 46 1.35 23.20 -16.66
CA GLU A 46 2.27 23.52 -17.76
C GLU A 46 3.73 23.32 -17.32
N ARG A 47 4.36 22.24 -17.81
CA ARG A 47 5.79 22.29 -18.14
C ARG A 47 5.90 22.72 -19.59
N ARG A 48 6.47 23.90 -19.80
CA ARG A 48 6.77 24.45 -21.13
C ARG A 48 7.69 23.50 -21.90
N GLY A 49 7.23 23.05 -23.08
CA GLY A 49 8.08 22.59 -24.18
C GLY A 49 7.63 21.33 -24.90
N GLY A 50 6.91 21.47 -26.02
CA GLY A 50 6.96 20.52 -27.15
C GLY A 50 5.67 19.77 -27.53
N ALA A 51 4.99 20.28 -28.57
CA ALA A 51 4.08 19.68 -29.56
C ALA A 51 2.97 18.65 -29.16
N PRO A 52 1.74 18.77 -29.71
CA PRO A 52 0.64 17.86 -29.42
C PRO A 52 0.76 16.58 -30.25
N THR A 53 1.09 15.48 -29.60
CA THR A 53 0.80 14.14 -30.13
C THR A 53 -0.19 13.46 -29.18
N GLY A 54 -1.35 13.09 -29.74
CA GLY A 54 -2.41 12.41 -29.00
C GLY A 54 -1.91 11.13 -28.34
N GLY A 55 -2.26 10.96 -27.07
CA GLY A 55 -1.84 9.81 -26.29
C GLY A 55 -2.28 9.86 -24.83
N THR A 56 -3.57 10.10 -24.56
CA THR A 56 -4.16 9.91 -23.22
C THR A 56 -4.36 8.43 -22.84
N ALA A 57 -3.93 7.50 -23.71
CA ALA A 57 -4.22 6.07 -23.62
C ALA A 57 -3.28 5.19 -22.75
N PRO A 58 -2.05 5.58 -22.35
CA PRO A 58 -1.25 4.74 -21.45
C PRO A 58 -1.66 4.84 -19.97
N VAL A 59 -1.98 6.05 -19.49
CA VAL A 59 -2.26 6.32 -18.07
C VAL A 59 -3.61 5.72 -17.66
N ARG A 60 -4.64 5.83 -18.52
CA ARG A 60 -5.99 5.32 -18.20
C ARG A 60 -6.06 3.80 -18.15
N LEU A 61 -5.27 3.09 -18.97
CA LEU A 61 -5.17 1.63 -18.91
C LEU A 61 -4.47 1.18 -17.63
N PHE A 62 -3.37 1.84 -17.24
CA PHE A 62 -2.68 1.55 -15.98
C PHE A 62 -3.57 1.74 -14.75
N VAL A 63 -4.38 2.81 -14.72
CA VAL A 63 -5.37 3.06 -13.66
C VAL A 63 -6.47 1.99 -13.68
N SER A 64 -6.97 1.61 -14.86
CA SER A 64 -8.00 0.56 -14.99
C SER A 64 -7.49 -0.82 -14.54
N ASP A 65 -6.24 -1.16 -14.86
CA ASP A 65 -5.63 -2.43 -14.44
C ASP A 65 -5.37 -2.43 -12.94
N THR A 66 -4.91 -1.29 -12.39
CA THR A 66 -4.79 -1.11 -10.94
C THR A 66 -6.15 -1.26 -10.24
N LEU A 67 -7.22 -0.70 -10.81
CA LEU A 67 -8.57 -0.84 -10.26
C LEU A 67 -9.02 -2.30 -10.24
N ARG A 68 -8.76 -3.06 -11.31
CA ARG A 68 -9.08 -4.49 -11.39
C ARG A 68 -8.32 -5.27 -10.33
N ASP A 69 -6.99 -5.10 -10.28
CA ASP A 69 -6.12 -5.78 -9.32
C ASP A 69 -6.51 -5.52 -7.87
N VAL A 70 -6.84 -4.27 -7.53
CA VAL A 70 -7.26 -3.90 -6.16
C VAL A 70 -8.66 -4.44 -5.86
N THR A 71 -9.55 -4.47 -6.86
CA THR A 71 -10.88 -5.07 -6.69
C THR A 71 -10.77 -6.55 -6.39
N ASP A 72 -10.01 -7.29 -7.20
CA ASP A 72 -9.81 -8.73 -7.03
C ASP A 72 -9.09 -9.02 -5.70
N GLY A 73 -8.03 -8.26 -5.38
CA GLY A 73 -7.31 -8.40 -4.11
C GLY A 73 -8.16 -8.16 -2.86
N VAL A 74 -9.11 -7.21 -2.89
CA VAL A 74 -10.05 -7.00 -1.77
C VAL A 74 -11.07 -8.13 -1.66
N VAL A 75 -11.50 -8.70 -2.79
CA VAL A 75 -12.39 -9.87 -2.80
C VAL A 75 -11.68 -11.06 -2.15
N GLU A 76 -10.48 -11.38 -2.62
CA GLU A 76 -9.65 -12.46 -2.08
C GLU A 76 -9.34 -12.26 -0.59
N LEU A 77 -9.00 -11.04 -0.17
CA LEU A 77 -8.74 -10.72 1.23
C LEU A 77 -9.97 -10.90 2.11
N GLU A 78 -11.17 -10.49 1.66
CA GLU A 78 -12.40 -10.73 2.43
C GLU A 78 -12.69 -12.22 2.58
N GLU A 79 -12.45 -13.01 1.54
CA GLU A 79 -12.63 -14.46 1.54
C GLU A 79 -11.66 -15.12 2.53
N ALA A 80 -10.37 -14.81 2.45
CA ALA A 80 -9.34 -15.34 3.34
C ALA A 80 -9.61 -14.98 4.82
N VAL A 81 -9.99 -13.73 5.10
CA VAL A 81 -10.35 -13.30 6.47
C VAL A 81 -11.56 -14.08 7.00
N ARG A 82 -12.60 -14.25 6.17
CA ARG A 82 -13.82 -14.96 6.59
C ARG A 82 -13.57 -16.44 6.81
N GLU A 83 -12.84 -17.09 5.91
CA GLU A 83 -12.43 -18.48 6.04
C GLU A 83 -11.64 -18.69 7.33
N ARG A 84 -10.63 -17.86 7.57
CA ARG A 84 -9.77 -17.98 8.75
C ARG A 84 -10.50 -17.73 10.07
N LEU A 85 -11.55 -16.92 10.05
CA LEU A 85 -12.43 -16.64 11.19
C LEU A 85 -13.64 -17.59 11.30
N GLY A 86 -13.75 -18.60 10.43
CA GLY A 86 -14.87 -19.57 10.42
C GLY A 86 -16.22 -18.94 10.09
N LEU A 87 -16.23 -17.83 9.36
CA LEU A 87 -17.44 -17.09 8.98
C LEU A 87 -17.98 -17.58 7.64
N ARG A 88 -19.29 -17.44 7.46
CA ARG A 88 -19.91 -17.67 6.16
C ARG A 88 -19.35 -16.70 5.10
N PRO A 89 -19.27 -17.14 3.82
CA PRO A 89 -18.92 -16.26 2.72
C PRO A 89 -19.79 -15.01 2.70
N ALA A 90 -19.16 -13.87 2.39
CA ALA A 90 -19.88 -12.62 2.23
C ALA A 90 -20.71 -12.64 0.95
N ARG A 91 -21.85 -11.92 0.96
CA ARG A 91 -22.52 -11.59 -0.30
C ARG A 91 -21.64 -10.63 -1.12
N PRO A 92 -21.63 -10.76 -2.46
CA PRO A 92 -20.94 -9.81 -3.34
C PRO A 92 -21.32 -8.37 -2.99
N ALA A 93 -20.31 -7.50 -2.95
CA ALA A 93 -20.48 -6.09 -2.64
C ALA A 93 -19.36 -5.26 -3.28
N PRO A 94 -19.57 -3.95 -3.49
CA PRO A 94 -18.52 -3.03 -3.92
C PRO A 94 -17.35 -2.99 -2.91
N VAL A 95 -16.14 -2.71 -3.41
CA VAL A 95 -14.90 -2.65 -2.60
C VAL A 95 -15.05 -1.82 -1.32
N PRO A 96 -15.62 -0.60 -1.32
CA PRO A 96 -15.78 0.17 -0.07
C PRO A 96 -16.62 -0.54 1.00
N VAL A 97 -17.62 -1.32 0.58
CA VAL A 97 -18.45 -2.11 1.50
C VAL A 97 -17.65 -3.29 2.06
N ARG A 98 -16.87 -3.97 1.22
CA ARG A 98 -16.00 -5.09 1.64
C ARG A 98 -14.92 -4.63 2.62
N LEU A 99 -14.24 -3.53 2.32
CA LEU A 99 -13.25 -2.92 3.22
C LEU A 99 -13.85 -2.57 4.58
N ARG A 100 -15.07 -2.00 4.63
CA ARG A 100 -15.76 -1.76 5.90
C ARG A 100 -16.08 -3.04 6.66
N ARG A 101 -16.46 -4.12 5.98
CA ARG A 101 -16.69 -5.43 6.62
C ARG A 101 -15.40 -5.98 7.20
N ILE A 102 -14.30 -5.95 6.47
CA ILE A 102 -12.99 -6.39 6.97
C ILE A 102 -12.57 -5.51 8.17
N ALA A 103 -12.71 -4.18 8.06
CA ALA A 103 -12.41 -3.26 9.15
C ALA A 103 -13.23 -3.53 10.43
N SER A 104 -14.50 -3.93 10.28
CA SER A 104 -15.35 -4.32 11.43
C SER A 104 -14.90 -5.60 12.13
N LEU A 105 -14.00 -6.38 11.50
CA LEU A 105 -13.45 -7.62 12.04
C LEU A 105 -12.06 -7.43 12.65
N VAL A 106 -11.50 -6.21 12.64
CA VAL A 106 -10.12 -5.94 13.09
C VAL A 106 -9.85 -6.50 14.48
N ASP A 107 -10.75 -6.29 15.45
CA ASP A 107 -10.61 -6.81 16.82
C ASP A 107 -10.47 -8.34 16.86
N ARG A 108 -11.16 -9.07 15.98
CA ARG A 108 -11.02 -10.53 15.88
C ARG A 108 -9.77 -10.94 15.12
N ILE A 109 -9.34 -10.12 14.16
CA ILE A 109 -8.12 -10.33 13.38
C ILE A 109 -6.88 -10.14 14.26
N THR A 110 -6.87 -9.16 15.17
CA THR A 110 -5.72 -8.90 16.06
C THR A 110 -5.43 -10.07 17.02
N HIS A 111 -6.44 -10.87 17.35
CA HIS A 111 -6.27 -12.10 18.12
C HIS A 111 -5.64 -13.26 17.34
N LEU A 112 -5.41 -13.10 16.03
CA LEU A 112 -4.79 -14.09 15.14
C LEU A 112 -3.56 -13.47 14.46
N PRO A 113 -2.36 -13.59 15.06
CA PRO A 113 -1.16 -12.86 14.61
C PRO A 113 -0.82 -13.05 13.13
N ASP A 114 -0.89 -14.29 12.63
CA ASP A 114 -0.60 -14.60 11.23
C ASP A 114 -1.62 -13.96 10.28
N LEU A 115 -2.90 -13.92 10.68
CA LEU A 115 -3.95 -13.27 9.91
C LEU A 115 -3.79 -11.75 9.92
N ALA A 116 -3.45 -11.17 11.08
CA ALA A 116 -3.17 -9.74 11.20
C ALA A 116 -2.00 -9.33 10.29
N ALA A 117 -0.92 -10.12 10.28
CA ALA A 117 0.23 -9.89 9.41
C ALA A 117 -0.13 -9.98 7.93
N HIS A 118 -0.90 -10.99 7.53
CA HIS A 118 -1.38 -11.14 6.16
C HIS A 118 -2.29 -9.98 5.72
N VAL A 119 -3.24 -9.56 6.58
CA VAL A 119 -4.13 -8.43 6.29
C VAL A 119 -3.34 -7.13 6.15
N ALA A 120 -2.35 -6.91 7.02
CA ALA A 120 -1.47 -5.75 6.94
C ALA A 120 -0.64 -5.76 5.65
N SER A 121 -0.05 -6.89 5.26
CA SER A 121 0.77 -7.00 4.05
C SER A 121 -0.05 -6.77 2.77
N GLU A 122 -1.21 -7.41 2.65
CA GLU A 122 -2.06 -7.26 1.46
C GLU A 122 -2.67 -5.86 1.37
N SER A 123 -3.16 -5.30 2.48
CA SER A 123 -3.73 -3.95 2.50
C SER A 123 -2.67 -2.90 2.15
N ARG A 124 -1.44 -3.07 2.66
CA ARG A 124 -0.30 -2.21 2.32
C ARG A 124 0.04 -2.30 0.83
N ARG A 125 0.20 -3.51 0.30
CA ARG A 125 0.51 -3.76 -1.11
C ARG A 125 -0.51 -3.09 -2.04
N MET A 126 -1.80 -3.20 -1.71
CA MET A 126 -2.87 -2.55 -2.47
C MET A 126 -2.84 -1.02 -2.33
N ALA A 127 -2.63 -0.50 -1.12
CA ALA A 127 -2.55 0.95 -0.88
C ALA A 127 -1.38 1.61 -1.63
N GLU A 128 -0.20 0.97 -1.64
CA GLU A 128 0.98 1.42 -2.40
C GLU A 128 0.71 1.40 -3.92
N ARG A 129 -0.01 0.37 -4.41
CA ARG A 129 -0.41 0.32 -5.83
C ARG A 129 -1.38 1.46 -6.18
N CYS A 130 -2.35 1.75 -5.33
CA CYS A 130 -3.24 2.92 -5.50
C CYS A 130 -2.44 4.24 -5.51
N GLY A 131 -1.51 4.42 -4.57
CA GLY A 131 -0.65 5.61 -4.50
C GLY A 131 0.13 5.85 -5.80
N ARG A 132 0.75 4.79 -6.34
CA ARG A 132 1.46 4.86 -7.64
C ARG A 132 0.55 5.23 -8.80
N ALA A 133 -0.65 4.65 -8.88
CA ALA A 133 -1.61 4.97 -9.94
C ALA A 133 -2.13 6.41 -9.85
N LEU A 134 -2.21 6.97 -8.65
CA LEU A 134 -2.60 8.36 -8.38
C LEU A 134 -1.42 9.35 -8.48
N GLY A 135 -0.19 8.88 -8.69
CA GLY A 135 1.00 9.73 -8.72
C GLY A 135 1.38 10.31 -7.34
N GLU A 136 0.94 9.70 -6.25
CA GLU A 136 1.36 10.08 -4.90
C GLU A 136 2.86 9.80 -4.70
N PRO A 137 3.59 10.66 -3.96
CA PRO A 137 4.98 10.39 -3.65
C PRO A 137 5.11 9.16 -2.73
N GLU A 138 6.08 8.30 -3.04
CA GLU A 138 6.41 7.08 -2.27
C GLU A 138 6.60 7.39 -0.77
N GLN A 139 6.00 6.57 0.09
CA GLN A 139 6.11 6.74 1.54
C GLN A 139 7.50 6.33 2.05
N LEU A 140 8.21 7.27 2.65
CA LEU A 140 9.54 7.05 3.23
C LEU A 140 9.45 6.47 4.65
N VAL A 141 9.94 5.25 4.85
CA VAL A 141 9.99 4.60 6.17
C VAL A 141 11.31 4.92 6.85
N ARG A 142 11.28 5.37 8.11
CA ARG A 142 12.52 5.65 8.87
C ARG A 142 13.24 4.35 9.23
N ILE A 143 14.53 4.28 8.90
CA ILE A 143 15.42 3.22 9.36
C ILE A 143 16.20 3.71 10.58
N ALA A 144 16.32 2.85 11.59
CA ALA A 144 17.12 3.13 12.77
C ALA A 144 18.61 3.13 12.41
N GLY A 145 19.39 4.02 13.02
CA GLY A 145 20.83 4.13 12.78
C GLY A 145 21.24 5.32 11.90
N ARG A 146 22.54 5.36 11.57
CA ARG A 146 23.19 6.42 10.80
C ARG A 146 23.64 5.88 9.45
N CYS A 147 23.64 6.75 8.44
CA CYS A 147 24.19 6.42 7.14
C CYS A 147 25.70 6.14 7.26
N PRO A 148 26.23 5.01 6.78
CA PRO A 148 27.66 4.70 6.89
C PRO A 148 28.56 5.63 6.08
N ALA A 149 28.03 6.27 5.04
CA ALA A 149 28.79 7.16 4.17
C ALA A 149 28.92 8.60 4.70
N CYS A 150 27.95 9.12 5.45
CA CYS A 150 27.93 10.52 5.91
C CYS A 150 27.55 10.71 7.38
N ASP A 151 27.36 9.62 8.12
CA ASP A 151 26.98 9.59 9.54
C ASP A 151 25.64 10.30 9.89
N SER A 152 24.83 10.65 8.88
CA SER A 152 23.55 11.32 9.07
C SER A 152 22.43 10.35 9.48
N VAL A 153 21.49 10.82 10.30
CA VAL A 153 20.27 10.08 10.72
C VAL A 153 19.15 10.18 9.66
N SER A 154 19.55 10.07 8.39
CA SER A 154 18.73 10.34 7.20
C SER A 154 18.47 9.07 6.38
N LEU A 155 18.71 7.88 6.94
CA LEU A 155 18.36 6.63 6.26
C LEU A 155 16.85 6.45 6.19
N ARG A 156 16.35 6.15 4.99
CA ARG A 156 14.96 5.80 4.74
C ARG A 156 14.88 4.55 3.87
N ALA A 157 13.96 3.66 4.19
CA ALA A 157 13.52 2.65 3.25
C ALA A 157 12.48 3.27 2.31
N LEU A 158 12.63 2.95 1.03
CA LEU A 158 11.73 3.23 -0.07
C LEU A 158 11.15 1.88 -0.48
N PRO A 159 10.02 1.46 0.12
CA PRO A 159 9.51 0.09 0.00
C PRO A 159 9.13 -0.29 -1.42
N GLU A 160 8.60 0.66 -2.20
CA GLU A 160 8.15 0.41 -3.57
C GLU A 160 9.34 0.21 -4.51
N ARG A 161 10.46 0.87 -4.21
CA ARG A 161 11.71 0.73 -4.95
C ARG A 161 12.59 -0.41 -4.43
N ALA A 162 12.21 -1.03 -3.31
CA ALA A 162 13.02 -2.02 -2.61
C ALA A 162 14.45 -1.54 -2.33
N VAL A 163 14.62 -0.26 -1.94
CA VAL A 163 15.93 0.30 -1.58
C VAL A 163 15.91 0.92 -0.20
N VAL A 164 17.04 0.88 0.50
CA VAL A 164 17.30 1.76 1.64
C VAL A 164 18.33 2.80 1.22
N MET A 165 18.04 4.08 1.43
CA MET A 165 18.99 5.13 1.06
C MET A 165 19.00 6.30 2.04
N CYS A 166 20.13 7.01 2.05
CA CYS A 166 20.25 8.27 2.77
C CYS A 166 19.55 9.40 1.99
N ILE A 167 18.49 9.98 2.55
CA ILE A 167 17.73 11.06 1.91
C ILE A 167 18.42 12.44 2.05
N ASN A 168 19.61 12.50 2.67
CA ASN A 168 20.42 13.71 2.68
C ASN A 168 20.80 14.06 1.22
N PRO A 169 20.40 15.23 0.68
CA PRO A 169 20.66 15.60 -0.71
C PRO A 169 22.13 15.55 -1.12
N ALA A 170 23.04 15.81 -0.18
CA ALA A 170 24.49 15.79 -0.41
C ALA A 170 25.10 14.38 -0.43
N CYS A 171 24.41 13.37 0.11
CA CYS A 171 24.95 12.01 0.25
C CYS A 171 24.29 11.01 -0.71
N ARG A 172 22.96 10.85 -0.64
CA ARG A 172 22.18 9.91 -1.48
C ARG A 172 22.66 8.45 -1.50
N HIS A 173 23.51 8.05 -0.56
CA HIS A 173 24.07 6.70 -0.49
C HIS A 173 22.97 5.64 -0.35
N ILE A 174 23.02 4.61 -1.19
CA ILE A 174 22.11 3.45 -1.14
C ILE A 174 22.81 2.35 -0.33
N LEU A 175 22.11 1.81 0.67
CA LEU A 175 22.54 0.61 1.37
C LEU A 175 22.20 -0.58 0.48
N GLU A 176 23.23 -1.24 -0.03
CA GLU A 176 23.10 -2.53 -0.70
C GLU A 176 23.05 -3.61 0.39
N ASP A 177 22.05 -4.49 0.35
CA ASP A 177 22.00 -5.61 1.29
C ASP A 177 23.21 -6.52 1.04
N ALA A 178 24.00 -6.76 2.10
CA ALA A 178 24.96 -7.84 2.12
C ALA A 178 24.17 -9.15 2.00
N SER A 179 24.34 -9.82 0.87
CA SER A 179 23.67 -11.07 0.48
C SER A 179 23.81 -12.18 1.52
#